data_AF-A0A2U1UQP4-F1
#
_entry.id   AF-A0A2U1UQP4-F1
#
_cell.length_a   1.000
_cell.length_b   1.000
_cell.length_c   1.000
_cell.angle_alpha   90.00
_cell.angle_beta   90.00
_cell.angle_gamma   90.00
#
_symmetry.space_group_name_H-M   'P 1'
#
loop_
_entity.id
_entity.type
_entity.pdbx_description
1 polymer ?
#
loop_
_entity_poly.entity_id
_entity_poly.type
_entity_poly.pdbx_seq_one_letter_code
_entity_poly.pdbx_strand_id
1 'polypeptide(L)'
;MALISCSECKKEVSDTAFKCPSCGKQLRKPTRSLFGKLVKWIFILFNIFMIYSAFVGIGGSGEVIQSAGSDAERAGAAIGTGIGLFMLGTIWVIGDIIIGMFVFLTRPKG
;
A
#
# COMPACT_ATOMS: atom_id res chain seq x y z
N MET A 1 -18.03 19.04 -25.07
CA MET A 1 -17.52 18.04 -26.03
C MET A 1 -16.89 18.82 -27.17
N ALA A 2 -15.62 19.16 -27.01
CA ALA A 2 -14.83 19.71 -28.11
C ALA A 2 -14.23 18.54 -28.89
N LEU A 3 -14.09 18.70 -30.21
CA LEU A 3 -13.33 17.76 -31.02
C LEU A 3 -11.85 18.15 -30.96
N ILE A 4 -11.00 17.20 -30.62
CA ILE A 4 -9.54 17.34 -30.69
C ILE A 4 -9.02 16.53 -31.88
N SER A 5 -7.96 17.02 -32.52
CA SER A 5 -7.29 16.23 -33.57
C SER A 5 -6.39 15.17 -32.91
N CYS A 6 -6.57 13.90 -33.30
CA CYS A 6 -5.70 12.83 -32.86
C CYS A 6 -4.26 13.07 -33.37
N SER A 7 -3.27 13.08 -32.47
CA SER A 7 -1.87 13.33 -32.83
C SER A 7 -1.18 12.27 -33.69
N GLU A 8 -1.87 11.17 -34.02
CA GLU A 8 -1.36 10.11 -34.90
C GLU A 8 -2.13 10.07 -36.23
N CYS A 9 -3.45 9.85 -36.19
CA CYS A 9 -4.25 9.72 -37.42
C CYS A 9 -4.91 11.03 -37.89
N LYS A 10 -4.69 12.15 -37.19
CA LYS A 10 -5.22 13.51 -37.45
C LYS A 10 -6.74 13.66 -37.53
N LYS A 11 -7.50 12.56 -37.41
CA LYS A 11 -8.97 12.58 -37.32
C LYS A 11 -9.42 13.29 -36.06
N GLU A 12 -10.54 14.00 -36.20
CA GLU A 12 -11.24 14.65 -35.10
C GLU A 12 -11.92 13.59 -34.22
N VAL A 13 -11.64 13.66 -32.93
CA VAL A 13 -12.13 12.72 -31.91
C VAL A 13 -12.60 13.51 -30.69
N SER A 14 -13.57 12.96 -29.96
CA SER A 14 -14.06 13.57 -28.73
C SER A 14 -12.92 13.80 -27.72
N ASP A 15 -12.87 15.00 -27.12
CA ASP A 15 -11.99 15.35 -26.00
C ASP A 15 -12.15 14.44 -24.77
N THR A 16 -13.29 13.74 -24.67
CA THR A 16 -13.57 12.77 -23.61
C THR A 16 -13.10 11.34 -23.88
N ALA A 17 -12.63 11.02 -25.10
CA ALA A 17 -12.27 9.65 -25.46
C ALA A 17 -10.93 9.20 -24.83
N PHE A 18 -10.91 8.01 -24.21
CA PHE A 18 -9.68 7.42 -23.65
C PHE A 18 -8.74 6.87 -24.74
N LYS A 19 -9.32 6.33 -25.82
CA LYS A 19 -8.62 5.82 -26.99
C LYS A 19 -9.21 6.40 -28.26
N CYS A 20 -8.39 6.63 -29.27
CA CYS A 20 -8.85 7.02 -30.59
C CYS A 20 -9.64 5.85 -31.22
N PRO A 21 -10.90 6.03 -31.64
CA PRO A 21 -11.68 4.97 -32.28
C PRO A 21 -11.16 4.60 -33.68
N SER A 22 -10.32 5.45 -34.29
CA SER A 22 -9.78 5.21 -35.64
C SER A 22 -8.42 4.51 -35.66
N CYS A 23 -7.49 4.88 -34.77
CA CYS A 23 -6.14 4.27 -34.75
C CYS A 23 -5.80 3.53 -33.45
N GLY A 24 -6.66 3.58 -32.43
CA GLY A 24 -6.44 2.86 -31.16
C GLY A 24 -5.49 3.56 -30.18
N LYS A 25 -4.86 4.69 -30.55
CA LYS A 25 -3.97 5.45 -29.65
C LYS A 25 -4.65 5.83 -28.35
N GLN A 26 -3.98 5.62 -27.21
CA GLN A 26 -4.44 6.16 -25.93
C GLN A 26 -4.30 7.69 -25.94
N LEU A 27 -5.42 8.39 -25.86
CA LEU A 27 -5.49 9.86 -25.81
C LEU A 27 -5.45 10.38 -24.37
N ARG A 28 -5.93 9.59 -23.42
CA ARG A 28 -5.96 9.96 -21.99
C ARG A 28 -5.59 8.79 -21.10
N LYS A 29 -4.72 9.05 -20.13
CA LYS A 29 -4.39 8.07 -19.09
C LYS A 29 -5.54 8.00 -18.07
N PRO A 30 -6.09 6.81 -17.76
CA PRO A 30 -7.09 6.69 -16.72
C PRO A 30 -6.46 7.05 -15.36
N THR A 31 -7.04 8.03 -14.67
CA THR A 31 -6.59 8.48 -13.36
C THR A 31 -7.44 7.85 -12.26
N ARG A 32 -6.86 7.64 -11.06
CA ARG A 32 -7.62 7.14 -9.91
C ARG A 32 -8.64 8.16 -9.45
N SER A 33 -9.79 7.70 -8.98
CA SER A 33 -10.76 8.52 -8.25
C SER A 33 -10.14 9.11 -6.98
N LEU A 34 -10.73 10.18 -6.44
CA LEU A 34 -10.30 10.78 -5.17
C LEU A 34 -10.25 9.74 -4.04
N PHE A 35 -11.30 8.92 -3.94
CA PHE A 35 -11.35 7.79 -3.00
C PHE A 35 -10.21 6.79 -3.23
N GLY A 36 -9.90 6.44 -4.48
CA GLY A 36 -8.80 5.54 -4.81
C GLY A 36 -7.40 6.11 -4.53
N LYS A 37 -7.26 7.44 -4.46
CA LYS A 37 -6.03 8.11 -4.00
C LYS A 37 -5.94 8.06 -2.47
N LEU A 38 -7.04 8.33 -1.76
CA LEU A 38 -7.11 8.27 -0.30
C LEU A 38 -6.75 6.88 0.23
N VAL A 39 -7.41 5.84 -0.30
CA VAL A 39 -7.16 4.43 0.10
C VAL A 39 -5.70 4.04 -0.15
N LYS A 40 -5.12 4.48 -1.27
CA LYS A 40 -3.69 4.24 -1.56
C LYS A 40 -2.78 4.88 -0.51
N TRP A 41 -3.06 6.12 -0.12
CA TRP A 41 -2.27 6.81 0.90
C TRP A 41 -2.40 6.14 2.26
N ILE A 42 -3.60 5.73 2.67
CA ILE A 42 -3.83 4.98 3.90
C ILE A 42 -3.03 3.68 3.90
N PHE A 43 -3.04 2.92 2.80
CA PHE A 43 -2.26 1.68 2.66
C PHE A 43 -0.76 1.90 2.85
N ILE A 44 -0.21 2.97 2.26
CA ILE A 44 1.21 3.32 2.38
C ILE A 44 1.54 3.71 3.82
N LEU A 45 0.72 4.55 4.45
CA LEU A 45 0.91 4.98 5.83
C LEU A 45 0.84 3.79 6.81
N PHE A 46 -0.12 2.90 6.61
CA PHE A 46 -0.23 1.66 7.40
C PHE A 46 1.03 0.82 7.30
N ASN A 47 1.54 0.58 6.09
CA ASN A 47 2.76 -0.21 5.89
C ASN A 47 3.99 0.45 6.53
N ILE A 48 4.14 1.77 6.39
CA ILE A 48 5.24 2.50 7.04
C ILE A 48 5.15 2.38 8.56
N PHE A 49 3.94 2.53 9.11
CA PHE A 49 3.70 2.38 10.54
C PHE A 49 4.06 0.97 11.03
N MET A 50 3.64 -0.06 10.31
CA MET A 50 3.95 -1.44 10.69
C MET A 50 5.45 -1.75 10.62
N ILE A 51 6.14 -1.26 9.58
CA ILE A 51 7.61 -1.35 9.48
C ILE A 51 8.26 -0.67 10.69
N TYR A 52 7.83 0.55 11.02
CA TYR A 52 8.34 1.30 12.15
C TYR A 52 8.12 0.55 13.47
N SER A 53 6.91 0.05 13.73
CA SER A 53 6.60 -0.73 14.92
C SER A 53 7.44 -2.01 15.02
N ALA A 54 7.72 -2.67 13.90
CA ALA A 54 8.61 -3.84 13.88
C ALA A 54 10.03 -3.46 14.29
N PHE A 55 10.60 -2.38 13.74
CA PHE A 55 11.94 -1.93 14.11
C PHE A 55 12.03 -1.51 15.57
N VAL A 56 11.06 -0.74 16.07
CA VAL A 56 11.02 -0.32 17.48
C VAL A 56 10.85 -1.53 18.40
N GLY A 57 9.97 -2.47 18.04
CA GLY A 57 9.74 -3.67 18.83
C GLY A 57 10.97 -4.58 18.93
N ILE A 58 11.68 -4.79 17.82
CA ILE A 58 12.91 -5.59 17.80
C ILE A 58 14.05 -4.86 18.55
N GLY A 59 14.23 -3.57 18.28
CA GLY A 59 15.29 -2.75 18.89
C GLY A 59 15.17 -2.70 20.41
N GLY A 60 14.00 -2.35 20.93
CA GLY A 60 13.78 -2.29 22.39
C GLY A 60 13.82 -3.66 23.07
N SER A 61 13.42 -4.73 22.37
CA SER A 61 13.50 -6.09 22.92
C SER A 61 14.93 -6.56 23.14
N GLY A 62 15.87 -6.17 22.26
CA GLY A 62 17.28 -6.55 22.39
C GLY A 62 17.92 -6.03 23.68
N GLU A 63 17.61 -4.78 24.03
CA GLU A 63 18.08 -4.14 25.27
C GLU A 63 17.55 -4.86 26.51
N VAL A 64 16.25 -5.17 26.56
CA VAL A 64 15.61 -5.86 27.68
C VAL A 64 16.18 -7.26 27.91
N ILE A 65 16.44 -8.01 26.84
CA ILE A 65 17.03 -9.36 26.92
C ILE A 65 18.48 -9.30 27.45
N GLN A 66 19.24 -8.28 27.05
CA GLN A 66 20.63 -8.08 27.49
C GLN A 66 20.72 -7.61 28.94
N SER A 67 19.81 -6.73 29.37
CA SER A 67 19.79 -6.17 30.73
C SER A 67 19.13 -7.06 31.78
N ALA A 68 18.51 -8.18 31.37
CA ALA A 68 17.81 -9.09 32.28
C ALA A 68 18.75 -9.65 33.37
N GLY A 69 18.31 -9.56 34.63
CA GLY A 69 19.10 -9.92 35.81
C GLY A 69 19.04 -11.41 36.18
N SER A 70 18.14 -12.17 35.55
CA SER A 70 17.98 -13.60 35.76
C SER A 70 17.69 -14.35 34.46
N ASP A 71 17.99 -15.65 34.44
CA ASP A 71 17.70 -16.52 33.29
C ASP A 71 16.19 -16.63 33.01
N ALA A 72 15.36 -16.61 34.06
CA ALA A 72 13.90 -16.61 33.92
C ALA A 72 13.38 -15.33 33.24
N GLU A 73 13.91 -14.16 33.63
CA GLU A 73 13.56 -12.87 33.02
C GLU A 73 14.02 -12.80 31.56
N ARG A 74 15.24 -13.28 31.27
CA ARG A 74 15.76 -13.34 29.89
C ARG A 74 14.94 -14.26 29.00
N ALA A 75 14.57 -15.44 29.50
CA ALA A 75 13.71 -16.38 28.79
C ALA A 75 12.32 -15.79 28.55
N GLY A 76 11.74 -15.14 29.56
CA GLY A 76 10.45 -14.46 29.46
C GLY A 76 10.46 -13.33 28.42
N ALA A 77 11.51 -12.49 28.42
CA ALA A 77 11.68 -11.42 27.44
C ALA A 77 11.80 -11.98 26.02
N ALA A 78 12.61 -13.01 25.80
CA ALA A 78 12.77 -13.63 24.47
C ALA A 78 11.46 -14.24 23.94
N ILE A 79 10.71 -14.94 24.80
CA ILE A 79 9.39 -15.51 24.44
C ILE A 79 8.40 -14.38 24.16
N GLY A 80 8.36 -13.35 25.01
CA GLY A 80 7.49 -12.19 24.87
C GLY A 80 7.71 -11.46 23.55
N THR A 81 8.97 -11.24 23.17
CA THR A 81 9.33 -10.68 21.86
C THR A 81 8.85 -11.56 20.71
N GLY A 82 9.04 -12.87 20.80
CA GLY A 82 8.56 -13.81 19.78
C GLY A 82 7.05 -13.75 19.56
N ILE A 83 6.28 -13.74 20.65
CA ILE A 83 4.81 -13.60 20.61
C ILE A 83 4.41 -12.23 20.05
N GLY A 84 5.06 -11.16 20.52
CA GLY A 84 4.80 -9.80 20.05
C GLY A 84 5.02 -9.63 18.55
N LEU A 85 6.12 -10.16 18.02
CA LEU A 85 6.42 -10.15 16.58
C LEU A 85 5.43 -11.00 15.78
N PHE A 86 5.03 -12.15 16.31
CA PHE A 86 4.03 -13.00 15.66
C PHE A 86 2.65 -12.30 15.57
N MET A 87 2.21 -11.68 16.66
CA MET A 87 0.96 -10.91 16.68
C MET A 87 1.03 -9.70 15.75
N LEU A 88 2.13 -8.94 15.79
CA LEU A 88 2.37 -7.80 14.91
C LEU A 88 2.31 -8.24 13.44
N GLY A 89 3.00 -9.33 13.09
CA GLY A 89 3.01 -9.89 11.74
C GLY A 89 1.63 -10.35 11.28
N THR A 90 0.84 -10.97 12.16
CA THR A 90 -0.53 -11.39 11.85
C THR A 90 -1.43 -10.18 11.56
N ILE A 91 -1.37 -9.14 12.40
CA ILE A 91 -2.11 -7.90 12.19
C ILE A 91 -1.69 -7.22 10.88
N TRP A 92 -0.38 -7.22 10.58
CA TRP A 92 0.16 -6.64 9.36
C TRP A 92 -0.41 -7.34 8.13
N VAL A 93 -0.30 -8.67 8.07
CA VAL A 93 -0.77 -9.47 6.93
C VAL A 93 -2.28 -9.28 6.71
N ILE A 94 -3.08 -9.33 7.78
CA ILE A 94 -4.53 -9.13 7.67
C ILE A 94 -4.86 -7.71 7.18
N GLY A 95 -4.20 -6.69 7.76
CA GLY A 95 -4.37 -5.30 7.35
C GLY A 95 -4.01 -5.09 5.88
N ASP A 96 -2.92 -5.69 5.41
CA ASP A 96 -2.49 -5.63 4.02
C ASP A 96 -3.46 -6.32 3.06
N ILE A 97 -4.04 -7.46 3.45
CA ILE A 97 -5.06 -8.14 2.65
C ILE A 97 -6.31 -7.26 2.53
N ILE A 98 -6.81 -6.73 3.64
CA ILE A 98 -8.05 -5.93 3.66
C ILE A 98 -7.85 -4.62 2.88
N ILE A 99 -6.86 -3.82 3.26
CA ILE A 99 -6.64 -2.50 2.64
C ILE A 99 -6.11 -2.67 1.21
N GLY A 100 -5.24 -3.66 0.96
CA GLY A 100 -4.73 -4.00 -0.36
C GLY A 100 -5.83 -4.39 -1.34
N MET A 101 -6.86 -5.11 -0.88
CA MET A 101 -8.04 -5.39 -1.68
C MET A 101 -8.74 -4.10 -2.12
N PHE A 102 -8.95 -3.14 -1.21
CA PHE A 102 -9.53 -1.83 -1.58
C PHE A 102 -8.63 -1.03 -2.53
N VAL A 103 -7.31 -1.10 -2.39
CA VAL A 103 -6.34 -0.48 -3.31
C VAL A 103 -6.46 -1.08 -4.72
N PHE A 104 -6.70 -2.39 -4.83
CA PHE A 104 -6.91 -3.08 -6.10
C PHE A 104 -8.25 -2.70 -6.74
N LEU A 105 -9.33 -2.73 -5.96
CA LEU A 105 -10.68 -2.40 -6.43
C LEU A 105 -10.80 -0.94 -6.91
N THR A 106 -10.02 -0.03 -6.33
CA THR A 106 -9.98 1.39 -6.71
C THR A 106 -8.97 1.72 -7.82
N ARG A 107 -8.38 0.69 -8.47
CA ARG A 107 -7.49 0.88 -9.62
C ARG A 107 -8.26 1.50 -10.80
N PRO A 108 -7.65 2.43 -11.56
CA PRO A 108 -8.31 3.01 -12.74
C PRO A 108 -8.56 1.89 -13.76
N LYS A 109 -9.82 1.74 -14.18
CA LYS A 109 -10.19 0.92 -15.33
C LYS A 109 -9.99 1.78 -16.58
N GLY A 110 -9.21 1.29 -17.55
CA GLY A 110 -8.88 1.99 -18.79
C GLY A 110 -9.38 1.25 -20.02
#